data_AF-A0A2E9KZ50-F1
#
_entry.id   AF-A0A2E9KZ50-F1
#
_cell.length_a   1.000
_cell.length_b   1.000
_cell.length_c   1.000
_cell.angle_alpha   90.00
_cell.angle_beta   90.00
_cell.angle_gamma   90.00
#
_symmetry.space_group_name_H-M   'P 1'
#
loop_
_entity.id
_entity.type
_entity.pdbx_description
1 polymer ?
#
loop_
_entity_poly.entity_id
_entity_poly.type
_entity_poly.pdbx_seq_one_letter_code
_entity_poly.pdbx_strand_id
1 'polypeptide(L)'
;MITEAQRLAEQNLKKLSENDYPGRGVILGRFDQDHWGVLYWIMGRSANSRNRCLRYENEILRTEPADPTLVEDPSLIFYNAIKRWDKTLVASNGSQTDVIVESLKKGKNLAEGLESQYHEPDEPNFTPRISGVLDFRKASPQIWLSSLRKSQIINSDSDHAIYHYRQFAKGLGVGLTTYL
;
A
#
# COMPACT_ATOMS: atom_id res chain seq x y z
N MET A 1 26.88 12.76 12.41
CA MET A 1 26.34 13.64 11.36
C MET A 1 25.08 13.00 10.79
N ILE A 2 23.99 13.75 10.68
CA ILE A 2 22.74 13.28 10.06
C ILE A 2 22.97 13.20 8.54
N THR A 3 22.64 12.05 7.95
CA THR A 3 22.76 11.82 6.49
C THR A 3 21.63 12.54 5.74
N GLU A 4 21.80 12.79 4.44
CA GLU A 4 20.75 13.42 3.61
C GLU A 4 19.44 12.60 3.61
N ALA A 5 19.56 11.27 3.59
CA ALA A 5 18.41 10.38 3.66
C ALA A 5 17.63 10.52 4.99
N GLN A 6 18.34 10.73 6.11
CA GLN A 6 17.69 10.97 7.41
C GLN A 6 16.96 12.31 7.42
N ARG A 7 17.55 13.38 6.87
CA ARG A 7 16.85 14.69 6.76
C ARG A 7 15.59 14.58 5.91
N LEU A 8 15.65 13.87 4.79
CA LEU A 8 14.49 13.64 3.94
C LEU A 8 13.40 12.83 4.68
N ALA A 9 13.79 11.81 5.44
CA ALA A 9 12.85 11.03 6.24
C ALA A 9 12.18 11.89 7.33
N GLU A 10 12.93 12.74 8.04
CA GLU A 10 12.40 13.68 9.03
C GLU A 10 11.43 14.68 8.40
N GLN A 11 11.74 15.23 7.23
CA GLN A 11 10.86 16.13 6.48
C GLN A 11 9.57 15.43 6.03
N ASN A 12 9.67 14.20 5.54
CA ASN A 12 8.51 13.41 5.13
C ASN A 12 7.61 13.07 6.33
N LEU A 13 8.20 12.70 7.46
CA LEU A 13 7.46 12.45 8.70
C LEU A 13 6.75 13.71 9.18
N LYS A 14 7.43 14.87 9.15
CA LYS A 14 6.82 16.15 9.50
C LYS A 14 5.60 16.44 8.62
N LYS A 15 5.73 16.35 7.30
CA LYS A 15 4.61 16.53 6.35
C LYS A 15 3.46 15.57 6.62
N LEU A 16 3.76 14.32 6.93
CA LEU A 16 2.76 13.31 7.28
C LEU A 16 2.04 13.67 8.59
N SER A 17 2.76 14.17 9.60
CA SER A 17 2.18 14.56 10.89
C SER A 17 1.38 15.85 10.85
N GLU A 18 1.66 16.74 9.89
CA GLU A 18 0.92 17.99 9.67
C GLU A 18 -0.31 17.79 8.77
N ASN A 19 -0.50 16.60 8.21
CA ASN A 19 -1.70 16.24 7.46
C ASN A 19 -2.68 15.50 8.38
N ASP A 20 -3.81 16.12 8.70
CA ASP A 20 -4.85 15.51 9.55
C ASP A 20 -5.49 14.27 8.92
N TYR A 21 -5.37 14.09 7.60
CA TYR A 21 -5.98 12.99 6.88
C TYR A 21 -5.15 12.51 5.67
N PRO A 22 -4.01 11.80 5.89
CA PRO A 22 -3.26 11.16 4.80
C PRO A 22 -4.00 9.95 4.20
N GLY A 23 -5.06 9.48 4.86
CA GLY A 23 -5.85 8.32 4.46
C GLY A 23 -5.13 7.01 4.78
N ARG A 24 -5.01 6.11 3.80
CA ARG A 24 -4.29 4.84 3.96
C ARG A 24 -2.82 5.05 3.63
N GLY A 25 -1.95 4.29 4.26
CA GLY A 25 -0.54 4.30 3.89
C GLY A 25 0.13 2.95 3.97
N VAL A 26 1.15 2.81 3.13
CA VAL A 26 2.01 1.64 3.00
C VAL A 26 3.45 2.15 3.05
N ILE A 27 4.24 1.69 4.03
CA ILE A 27 5.69 1.92 4.08
C ILE A 27 6.37 0.56 4.09
N LEU A 28 7.39 0.41 3.25
CA LEU A 28 8.25 -0.76 3.19
C LEU A 28 9.68 -0.33 3.50
N GLY A 29 10.38 -1.15 4.27
CA GLY A 29 11.75 -0.80 4.60
C GLY A 29 12.48 -1.81 5.45
N ARG A 30 13.63 -1.35 5.92
CA ARG A 30 14.55 -2.12 6.74
C ARG A 30 14.66 -1.45 8.10
N PHE A 31 14.05 -2.05 9.11
CA PHE A 31 14.06 -1.53 10.48
C PHE A 31 15.48 -1.56 11.05
N ASP A 32 16.15 -2.70 10.94
CA ASP A 32 17.53 -2.88 11.38
C ASP A 32 18.30 -3.85 10.45
N GLN A 33 19.41 -4.43 10.92
CA GLN A 33 20.22 -5.31 10.09
C GLN A 33 19.45 -6.57 9.65
N ASP A 34 18.60 -7.12 10.49
CA ASP A 34 17.98 -8.44 10.27
C ASP A 34 16.48 -8.33 10.01
N HIS A 35 15.86 -7.21 10.41
CA HIS A 35 14.43 -7.01 10.31
C HIS A 35 14.05 -6.06 9.17
N TRP A 36 13.25 -6.60 8.26
CA TRP A 36 12.54 -5.87 7.23
C TRP A 36 11.05 -5.97 7.48
N GLY A 37 10.28 -5.06 6.92
CA GLY A 37 8.84 -5.27 6.92
C GLY A 37 8.04 -4.14 6.33
N VAL A 38 6.77 -4.20 6.68
CA VAL A 38 5.70 -3.36 6.16
C VAL A 38 5.03 -2.65 7.32
N LEU A 39 4.87 -1.35 7.22
CA LEU A 39 3.94 -0.58 8.03
C LEU A 39 2.72 -0.27 7.17
N TYR A 40 1.54 -0.53 7.73
CA TYR A 40 0.27 -0.28 7.08
C TYR A 40 -0.69 0.37 8.07
N TRP A 41 -1.44 1.37 7.62
CA TRP A 41 -2.49 1.98 8.42
C TRP A 41 -3.72 2.31 7.58
N ILE A 42 -4.85 2.41 8.26
CA ILE A 42 -6.14 2.78 7.67
C ILE A 42 -6.74 3.98 8.38
N MET A 43 -7.43 4.81 7.59
CA MET A 43 -8.30 5.86 8.06
C MET A 43 -9.61 5.81 7.25
N GLY A 44 -10.68 6.36 7.80
CA GLY A 44 -11.99 6.41 7.13
C GLY A 44 -12.67 7.76 7.27
N ARG A 45 -13.34 8.21 6.20
CA ARG A 45 -14.14 9.45 6.17
C ARG A 45 -15.64 9.19 6.30
N SER A 46 -16.16 8.20 5.58
CA SER A 46 -17.58 7.82 5.63
C SER A 46 -17.85 6.83 6.77
N ALA A 47 -19.13 6.66 7.13
CA ALA A 47 -19.54 5.62 8.08
C ALA A 47 -19.05 4.24 7.62
N ASN A 48 -19.32 3.88 6.36
CA ASN A 48 -18.84 2.64 5.73
C ASN A 48 -17.31 2.50 5.86
N SER A 49 -16.53 3.54 5.50
CA SER A 49 -15.07 3.51 5.55
C SER A 49 -14.48 3.46 6.97
N ARG A 50 -15.18 4.03 7.96
CA ARG A 50 -14.79 3.98 9.38
C ARG A 50 -15.14 2.65 10.04
N ASN A 51 -16.09 1.92 9.48
CA ASN A 51 -16.50 0.61 9.97
C ASN A 51 -15.49 -0.48 9.53
N ARG A 52 -14.21 -0.31 9.88
CA ARG A 52 -13.13 -1.25 9.54
C ARG A 52 -12.17 -1.41 10.71
N CYS A 53 -11.81 -2.64 11.01
CA CYS A 53 -10.71 -3.01 11.88
C CYS A 53 -9.71 -3.89 11.11
N LEU A 54 -8.49 -3.98 11.62
CA LEU A 54 -7.47 -4.87 11.08
C LEU A 54 -7.46 -6.16 11.88
N ARG A 55 -7.51 -7.29 11.18
CA ARG A 55 -7.36 -8.63 11.75
C ARG A 55 -6.16 -9.34 11.15
N TYR A 56 -5.30 -9.84 12.02
CA TYR A 56 -4.13 -10.63 11.62
C TYR A 56 -4.36 -12.11 11.95
N GLU A 57 -4.32 -12.96 10.94
CA GLU A 57 -4.53 -14.40 11.06
C GLU A 57 -3.84 -15.12 9.90
N ASN A 58 -3.18 -16.24 10.15
CA ASN A 58 -2.53 -17.07 9.12
C ASN A 58 -1.59 -16.30 8.18
N GLU A 59 -0.73 -15.43 8.72
CA GLU A 59 0.18 -14.56 7.97
C GLU A 59 -0.50 -13.54 7.02
N ILE A 60 -1.79 -13.28 7.22
CA ILE A 60 -2.56 -12.31 6.45
C ILE A 60 -3.08 -11.22 7.39
N LEU A 61 -2.79 -9.96 7.07
CA LEU A 61 -3.48 -8.82 7.65
C LEU A 61 -4.62 -8.44 6.72
N ARG A 62 -5.86 -8.54 7.19
CA ARG A 62 -7.05 -8.20 6.42
C ARG A 62 -7.89 -7.15 7.12
N THR A 63 -8.70 -6.45 6.35
CA THR A 63 -9.75 -5.59 6.89
C THR A 63 -11.03 -6.38 7.12
N GLU A 64 -11.66 -6.15 8.24
CA GLU A 64 -12.99 -6.68 8.60
C GLU A 64 -13.86 -5.54 9.11
N PRO A 65 -15.19 -5.61 8.98
CA PRO A 65 -16.08 -4.62 9.56
C PRO A 65 -16.01 -4.68 11.08
N ALA A 66 -16.00 -3.52 11.73
CA ALA A 66 -16.11 -3.46 13.18
C ALA A 66 -17.51 -3.90 13.65
N ASP A 67 -18.53 -3.52 12.87
CA ASP A 67 -19.92 -3.96 13.00
C ASP A 67 -20.42 -4.47 11.64
N PRO A 68 -20.63 -5.79 11.48
CA PRO A 68 -21.14 -6.38 10.24
C PRO A 68 -22.50 -5.85 9.79
N THR A 69 -23.31 -5.30 10.69
CA THR A 69 -24.67 -4.80 10.38
C THR A 69 -24.66 -3.42 9.72
N LEU A 70 -23.54 -2.69 9.83
CA LEU A 70 -23.35 -1.35 9.28
C LEU A 70 -22.60 -1.35 7.93
N VAL A 71 -22.49 -2.50 7.28
CA VAL A 71 -21.84 -2.63 5.97
C VAL A 71 -22.83 -2.24 4.88
N GLU A 72 -22.53 -1.17 4.15
CA GLU A 72 -23.29 -0.75 2.98
C GLU A 72 -22.70 -1.35 1.70
N ASP A 73 -21.44 -1.04 1.41
CA ASP A 73 -20.67 -1.59 0.29
C ASP A 73 -19.45 -2.35 0.80
N PRO A 74 -19.39 -3.68 0.61
CA PRO A 74 -18.27 -4.49 1.06
C PRO A 74 -17.01 -4.32 0.20
N SER A 75 -17.11 -3.85 -1.04
CA SER A 75 -16.03 -3.93 -2.04
C SER A 75 -14.76 -3.16 -1.66
N LEU A 76 -14.91 -2.05 -0.90
CA LEU A 76 -13.82 -1.21 -0.39
C LEU A 76 -13.54 -1.44 1.11
N ILE A 77 -14.25 -2.39 1.71
CA ILE A 77 -14.15 -2.73 3.14
C ILE A 77 -13.43 -4.04 3.38
N PHE A 78 -13.70 -5.07 2.57
CA PHE A 78 -13.13 -6.39 2.75
C PHE A 78 -11.98 -6.62 1.77
N TYR A 79 -10.74 -6.59 2.28
CA TYR A 79 -9.57 -6.93 1.50
C TYR A 79 -8.41 -7.37 2.38
N ASN A 80 -7.48 -8.09 1.77
CA ASN A 80 -6.19 -8.38 2.39
C ASN A 80 -5.33 -7.11 2.31
N ALA A 81 -5.03 -6.49 3.44
CA ALA A 81 -4.15 -5.33 3.51
C ALA A 81 -2.67 -5.73 3.36
N ILE A 82 -2.26 -6.85 3.95
CA ILE A 82 -0.93 -7.44 3.80
C ILE A 82 -1.08 -8.94 3.60
N LYS A 83 -0.40 -9.48 2.59
CA LYS A 83 -0.37 -10.91 2.30
C LYS A 83 1.04 -11.35 1.95
N ARG A 84 1.43 -12.49 2.50
CA ARG A 84 2.68 -13.16 2.13
C ARG A 84 2.44 -14.13 0.97
N TRP A 85 3.40 -14.18 0.06
CA TRP A 85 3.52 -15.25 -0.92
C TRP A 85 4.99 -15.57 -1.17
N ASP A 86 5.38 -16.83 -1.01
CA ASP A 86 6.78 -17.28 -1.10
C ASP A 86 7.68 -16.41 -0.17
N LYS A 87 8.74 -15.83 -0.73
CA LYS A 87 9.65 -14.90 -0.06
C LYS A 87 9.27 -13.44 -0.33
N THR A 88 7.99 -13.14 -0.49
CA THR A 88 7.49 -11.79 -0.81
C THR A 88 6.39 -11.37 0.15
N LEU A 89 6.45 -10.12 0.62
CA LEU A 89 5.35 -9.44 1.31
C LEU A 89 4.71 -8.44 0.36
N VAL A 90 3.38 -8.53 0.22
CA VAL A 90 2.59 -7.61 -0.61
C VAL A 90 1.64 -6.86 0.32
N ALA A 91 1.55 -5.55 0.15
CA ALA A 91 0.62 -4.71 0.91
C ALA A 91 -0.07 -3.69 0.00
N SER A 92 -1.33 -3.41 0.25
CA SER A 92 -2.07 -2.40 -0.51
C SER A 92 -3.29 -1.88 0.26
N ASN A 93 -3.89 -0.78 -0.21
CA ASN A 93 -5.11 -0.22 0.39
C ASN A 93 -6.41 -0.81 -0.15
N GLY A 94 -6.38 -1.96 -0.84
CA GLY A 94 -7.59 -2.57 -1.38
C GLY A 94 -7.40 -4.01 -1.86
N SER A 95 -8.39 -4.49 -2.61
CA SER A 95 -8.41 -5.84 -3.18
C SER A 95 -7.24 -6.16 -4.12
N GLN A 96 -6.52 -5.14 -4.61
CA GLN A 96 -5.38 -5.34 -5.50
C GLN A 96 -4.21 -6.09 -4.84
N THR A 97 -4.17 -6.24 -3.51
CA THR A 97 -3.21 -7.14 -2.85
C THR A 97 -3.29 -8.55 -3.42
N ASP A 98 -4.51 -9.09 -3.57
CA ASP A 98 -4.71 -10.44 -4.11
C ASP A 98 -4.41 -10.49 -5.61
N VAL A 99 -4.79 -9.45 -6.36
CA VAL A 99 -4.45 -9.34 -7.80
C VAL A 99 -2.93 -9.39 -8.01
N ILE A 100 -2.17 -8.66 -7.20
CA ILE A 100 -0.70 -8.65 -7.26
C ILE A 100 -0.15 -10.03 -6.93
N VAL A 101 -0.60 -10.66 -5.84
CA VAL A 101 -0.14 -12.00 -5.45
C VAL A 101 -0.42 -13.04 -6.54
N GLU A 102 -1.63 -13.05 -7.11
CA GLU A 102 -2.00 -13.98 -8.18
C GLU A 102 -1.22 -13.72 -9.48
N SER A 103 -0.86 -12.46 -9.76
CA SER A 103 -0.03 -12.11 -10.90
C SER A 103 1.42 -12.58 -10.71
N LEU A 104 1.98 -12.38 -9.51
CA LEU A 104 3.33 -12.84 -9.17
C LEU A 104 3.44 -14.38 -9.24
N LYS A 105 2.41 -15.11 -8.83
CA LYS A 105 2.31 -16.58 -9.00
C LYS A 105 2.40 -17.02 -10.46
N LYS A 106 1.91 -16.19 -11.38
CA LYS A 106 1.97 -16.42 -12.84
C LYS A 106 3.26 -15.91 -13.46
N GLY A 107 4.24 -15.47 -12.66
CA GLY A 107 5.51 -14.94 -13.15
C GLY A 107 5.46 -13.49 -13.67
N LYS A 108 4.32 -12.80 -13.51
CA LYS A 108 4.18 -11.39 -13.91
C LYS A 108 4.84 -10.45 -12.92
N ASN A 109 5.25 -9.27 -13.39
CA ASN A 109 5.72 -8.19 -12.55
C ASN A 109 4.57 -7.32 -12.01
N LEU A 110 4.90 -6.34 -11.15
CA LEU A 110 3.90 -5.47 -10.51
C LEU A 110 3.08 -4.65 -11.52
N ALA A 111 3.72 -4.11 -12.57
CA ALA A 111 3.04 -3.30 -13.58
C ALA A 111 2.05 -4.16 -14.39
N GLU A 112 2.49 -5.34 -14.83
CA GLU A 112 1.64 -6.30 -15.56
C GLU A 112 0.47 -6.82 -14.72
N GLY A 113 0.67 -6.98 -13.42
CA GLY A 113 -0.40 -7.41 -12.51
C GLY A 113 -1.45 -6.32 -12.26
N LEU A 114 -1.07 -5.06 -12.41
CA LEU A 114 -1.94 -3.91 -12.16
C LEU A 114 -2.53 -3.30 -13.44
N GLU A 115 -2.22 -3.83 -14.62
CA GLU A 115 -2.64 -3.27 -15.92
C GLU A 115 -4.16 -3.01 -16.03
N SER A 116 -4.99 -3.88 -15.45
CA SER A 116 -6.46 -3.75 -15.45
C SER A 116 -7.03 -3.14 -14.17
N GLN A 117 -6.17 -2.62 -13.29
CA GLN A 117 -6.58 -1.96 -12.06
C GLN A 117 -6.67 -0.46 -12.28
N TYR A 118 -7.54 0.20 -11.52
CA TYR A 118 -7.78 1.64 -11.57
C TYR A 118 -7.81 2.21 -10.15
N HIS A 119 -7.88 3.53 -10.01
CA HIS A 119 -8.30 4.16 -8.76
C HIS A 119 -9.62 3.58 -8.23
N GLU A 120 -9.91 3.80 -6.95
CA GLU A 120 -11.17 3.35 -6.36
C GLU A 120 -12.37 4.07 -7.02
N PRO A 121 -13.47 3.37 -7.31
CA PRO A 121 -14.66 3.96 -7.93
C PRO A 121 -15.53 4.69 -6.90
N ASP A 122 -14.94 5.55 -6.07
CA ASP A 122 -15.57 6.20 -4.90
C ASP A 122 -15.80 7.70 -5.13
N GLU A 123 -16.53 8.05 -6.18
CA GLU A 123 -16.90 9.44 -6.49
C GLU A 123 -17.46 10.17 -5.25
N PRO A 124 -17.05 11.43 -4.97
CA PRO A 124 -16.15 12.30 -5.75
C PRO A 124 -14.66 12.15 -5.41
N ASN A 125 -14.27 11.17 -4.61
CA ASN A 125 -12.92 11.08 -4.05
C ASN A 125 -11.90 10.49 -5.01
N PHE A 126 -12.30 9.49 -5.82
CA PHE A 126 -11.43 8.80 -6.77
C PHE A 126 -10.11 8.35 -6.14
N THR A 127 -10.21 7.66 -5.02
CA THR A 127 -9.09 7.41 -4.14
C THR A 127 -8.01 6.59 -4.83
N PRO A 128 -6.73 7.01 -4.74
CA PRO A 128 -5.65 6.23 -5.31
C PRO A 128 -5.57 4.81 -4.75
N ARG A 129 -5.26 3.85 -5.62
CA ARG A 129 -4.77 2.54 -5.18
C ARG A 129 -3.25 2.60 -5.02
N ILE A 130 -2.78 2.45 -3.79
CA ILE A 130 -1.38 2.35 -3.44
C ILE A 130 -1.04 0.90 -3.09
N SER A 131 0.12 0.44 -3.54
CA SER A 131 0.61 -0.89 -3.23
C SER A 131 2.11 -0.89 -3.01
N GLY A 132 2.58 -1.88 -2.29
CA GLY A 132 3.98 -2.15 -2.04
C GLY A 132 4.29 -3.64 -2.11
N VAL A 133 5.43 -3.97 -2.70
CA VAL A 133 5.97 -5.33 -2.75
C VAL A 133 7.39 -5.31 -2.20
N LEU A 134 7.63 -6.09 -1.15
CA LEU A 134 8.94 -6.34 -0.57
C LEU A 134 9.36 -7.78 -0.90
N ASP A 135 10.32 -7.92 -1.80
CA ASP A 135 10.68 -9.17 -2.47
C ASP A 135 12.08 -9.64 -2.06
N PHE A 136 12.15 -10.81 -1.42
CA PHE A 136 13.38 -11.48 -0.98
C PHE A 136 13.78 -12.68 -1.86
N ARG A 137 13.19 -12.84 -3.05
CA ARG A 137 13.52 -13.95 -3.95
C ARG A 137 14.90 -13.82 -4.59
N LYS A 138 15.42 -12.59 -4.67
CA LYS A 138 16.80 -12.29 -5.11
C LYS A 138 17.74 -12.19 -3.92
N ALA A 139 19.05 -12.26 -4.18
CA ALA A 139 20.09 -12.13 -3.16
C ALA A 139 20.01 -10.82 -2.36
N SER A 140 19.66 -9.72 -3.03
CA SER A 140 19.39 -8.44 -2.38
C SER A 140 17.88 -8.16 -2.38
N PRO A 141 17.26 -7.88 -1.22
CA PRO A 141 15.84 -7.55 -1.15
C PRO A 141 15.52 -6.33 -2.01
N GLN A 142 14.40 -6.37 -2.72
CA GLN A 142 13.93 -5.26 -3.57
C GLN A 142 12.58 -4.76 -3.05
N ILE A 143 12.36 -3.44 -3.15
CA ILE A 143 11.07 -2.82 -2.85
C ILE A 143 10.50 -2.22 -4.13
N TRP A 144 9.23 -2.53 -4.39
CA TRP A 144 8.44 -1.88 -5.42
C TRP A 144 7.26 -1.16 -4.78
N LEU A 145 6.96 0.05 -5.24
CA LEU A 145 5.75 0.77 -4.90
C LEU A 145 4.95 1.06 -6.17
N SER A 146 3.63 1.05 -6.07
CA SER A 146 2.75 1.49 -7.15
C SER A 146 1.71 2.47 -6.65
N SER A 147 1.37 3.46 -7.47
CA SER A 147 0.24 4.36 -7.26
C SER A 147 -0.60 4.42 -8.54
N LEU A 148 -1.88 4.12 -8.43
CA LEU A 148 -2.86 4.27 -9.50
C LEU A 148 -3.80 5.41 -9.12
N ARG A 149 -3.69 6.53 -9.82
CA ARG A 149 -4.46 7.77 -9.52
C ARG A 149 -5.38 8.06 -10.68
N LYS A 150 -6.53 8.69 -10.44
CA LYS A 150 -7.40 9.17 -11.53
C LYS A 150 -6.59 10.01 -12.51
N SER A 151 -6.67 9.66 -13.79
CA SER A 151 -5.93 10.36 -14.82
C SER A 151 -6.47 11.78 -14.97
N GLN A 152 -5.54 12.73 -15.14
CA GLN A 152 -5.88 14.12 -15.47
C GLN A 152 -6.09 14.33 -16.97
N ILE A 153 -5.78 13.32 -17.80
CA ILE A 153 -5.87 13.37 -19.26
C ILE A 153 -7.16 12.68 -19.73
N ILE A 154 -7.47 11.50 -19.18
CA ILE A 154 -8.65 10.71 -19.56
C ILE A 154 -9.50 10.42 -18.32
N ASN A 155 -10.71 10.97 -18.26
CA ASN A 155 -11.58 10.88 -17.07
C ASN A 155 -11.92 9.45 -16.64
N SER A 156 -11.95 8.50 -17.56
CA SER A 156 -12.29 7.10 -17.32
C SER A 156 -11.08 6.23 -16.96
N ASP A 157 -9.89 6.81 -16.82
CA ASP A 157 -8.63 6.06 -16.73
C ASP A 157 -7.83 6.39 -15.45
N SER A 158 -6.76 5.64 -15.21
CA SER A 158 -5.79 5.88 -14.15
C SER A 158 -4.37 6.04 -14.67
N ASP A 159 -3.64 7.00 -14.11
CA ASP A 159 -2.20 7.12 -14.32
C ASP A 159 -1.49 6.14 -13.38
N HIS A 160 -0.59 5.30 -13.94
CA HIS A 160 0.14 4.27 -13.20
C HIS A 160 1.57 4.73 -12.96
N ALA A 161 1.93 4.94 -11.70
CA ALA A 161 3.31 5.19 -11.29
C ALA A 161 3.89 3.95 -10.61
N ILE A 162 5.08 3.53 -11.05
CA ILE A 162 5.84 2.41 -10.46
C ILE A 162 7.20 2.91 -10.01
N TYR A 163 7.56 2.62 -8.77
CA TYR A 163 8.86 2.94 -8.19
C TYR A 163 9.58 1.65 -7.84
N HIS A 164 10.88 1.60 -8.15
CA HIS A 164 11.72 0.45 -7.86
C HIS A 164 12.95 0.86 -7.07
N TYR A 165 13.13 0.24 -5.91
CA TYR A 165 14.22 0.52 -4.99
C TYR A 165 15.03 -0.75 -4.74
N ARG A 166 16.32 -0.68 -5.06
CA ARG A 166 17.20 -1.85 -5.16
C ARG A 166 18.06 -2.10 -3.93
N GLN A 167 18.23 -1.08 -3.09
CA GLN A 167 19.06 -1.10 -1.89
C GLN A 167 18.46 -0.18 -0.83
N PHE A 168 18.56 -0.58 0.44
CA PHE A 168 18.08 0.19 1.58
C PHE A 168 19.09 0.21 2.71
N ALA A 169 19.31 1.41 3.24
CA ALA A 169 19.99 1.58 4.51
C ALA A 169 19.05 1.19 5.67
N LYS A 170 19.65 0.70 6.75
CA LYS A 170 18.95 0.39 8.00
C LYS A 170 18.27 1.64 8.58
N GLY A 171 17.11 1.46 9.20
CA GLY A 171 16.31 2.53 9.81
C GLY A 171 15.57 3.40 8.79
N LEU A 172 15.52 2.99 7.51
CA LEU A 172 14.84 3.75 6.46
C LEU A 172 13.83 2.88 5.71
N GLY A 173 12.78 3.55 5.24
CA GLY A 173 11.75 2.98 4.40
C GLY A 173 11.26 3.99 3.38
N VAL A 174 10.52 3.48 2.40
CA VAL A 174 9.83 4.27 1.39
C VAL A 174 8.36 3.88 1.43
N GLY A 175 7.49 4.81 1.11
CA GLY A 175 6.07 4.55 1.17
C GLY A 175 5.24 5.57 0.43
N LEU A 176 3.95 5.25 0.36
CA LEU A 176 2.92 6.07 -0.24
C LEU A 176 1.77 6.22 0.75
N THR A 177 1.05 7.33 0.61
CA THR A 177 -0.27 7.49 1.23
C THR A 177 -1.28 7.83 0.16
N THR A 178 -2.57 7.66 0.45
CA THR A 178 -3.62 7.97 -0.52
C THR A 178 -3.78 9.48 -0.75
N TYR A 179 -3.48 10.34 0.22
CA TYR A 179 -3.74 11.79 0.15
C TYR A 179 -2.56 12.67 0.62
N LEU A 180 -1.33 12.32 0.23
CA LEU A 180 -0.12 13.15 0.33
C LEU A 180 0.68 13.10 -0.98
#